data_AF-A0A7C9RPQ0-F1
#
_entry.id   AF-A0A7C9RPQ0-F1
#
_cell.length_a   1.000
_cell.length_b   1.000
_cell.length_c   1.000
_cell.angle_alpha   90.00
_cell.angle_beta   90.00
_cell.angle_gamma   90.00
#
_symmetry.space_group_name_H-M   'P 1'
#
loop_
_entity.id
_entity.type
_entity.pdbx_description
1 polymer ?
#
loop_
_entity_poly.entity_id
_entity_poly.type
_entity_poly.pdbx_seq_one_letter_code
_entity_poly.pdbx_strand_id
1 'polypeptide(L)'
;MGDLGQLLPANERILHALHGLPPEGLALKRHILDQLLGGASDWLTAAQVAGGGPKRTDASIWYALKALERVGVVAKAWSEDEKSAVARFRLAPDTQDVVEAFLADERGEGPRSVSPLPGLPRYQRVLKVLYDAPETSFTVMKLCDKVRRGDVAVRRSLQELYEAGYVTRELPDPNTPERPQFHYRLNPNTAEHASLLLLGMTS
;
A
#
# COMPACT_ATOMS: atom_id res chain seq x y z
N MET A 1 -39.82 2.53 -10.77
CA MET A 1 -38.40 2.20 -11.00
C MET A 1 -37.71 2.29 -9.66
N GLY A 2 -37.40 1.13 -9.08
CA GLY A 2 -36.83 1.04 -7.73
C GLY A 2 -35.37 1.46 -7.72
N ASP A 3 -35.05 2.34 -6.79
CA ASP A 3 -33.70 2.73 -6.41
C ASP A 3 -32.96 1.49 -5.88
N LEU A 4 -32.06 0.94 -6.70
CA LEU A 4 -31.20 -0.20 -6.36
C LEU A 4 -29.88 0.26 -5.75
N GLY A 5 -29.91 1.30 -4.91
CA GLY A 5 -28.88 1.58 -3.93
C GLY A 5 -28.94 0.58 -2.79
N GLN A 6 -28.64 -0.70 -3.05
CA GLN A 6 -28.36 -1.67 -1.98
C GLN A 6 -27.15 -1.15 -1.20
N LEU A 7 -27.42 -0.54 -0.05
CA LEU A 7 -26.41 -0.16 0.94
C LEU A 7 -25.68 -1.43 1.35
N LEU A 8 -24.47 -1.61 0.81
CA LEU A 8 -23.56 -2.66 1.26
C LEU A 8 -23.51 -2.66 2.81
N PRO A 9 -23.49 -3.83 3.47
CA PRO A 9 -23.20 -3.95 4.90
C PRO A 9 -22.00 -3.07 5.28
N ALA A 10 -22.00 -2.50 6.49
CA ALA A 10 -20.94 -1.57 6.92
C ALA A 10 -19.53 -2.16 6.72
N ASN A 11 -19.37 -3.46 6.99
CA ASN A 11 -18.11 -4.19 6.86
C ASN A 11 -17.65 -4.31 5.40
N GLU A 12 -18.56 -4.53 4.46
CA GLU A 12 -18.24 -4.57 3.02
C GLU A 12 -17.83 -3.19 2.49
N ARG A 13 -18.44 -2.11 3.00
CA ARG A 13 -18.02 -0.73 2.66
C ARG A 13 -16.62 -0.42 3.18
N ILE A 14 -16.31 -0.82 4.41
CA ILE A 14 -14.98 -0.63 5.01
C ILE A 14 -13.95 -1.45 4.23
N LEU A 15 -14.23 -2.72 3.94
CA LEU A 15 -13.33 -3.58 3.17
C LEU A 15 -13.03 -2.97 1.79
N HIS A 16 -14.08 -2.56 1.05
CA HIS A 16 -13.92 -1.90 -0.24
C HIS A 16 -13.09 -0.61 -0.13
N ALA A 17 -13.33 0.20 0.90
CA ALA A 17 -12.55 1.42 1.15
C ALA A 17 -11.08 1.14 1.50
N LEU A 18 -10.79 0.04 2.20
CA LEU A 18 -9.42 -0.42 2.48
C LEU A 18 -8.70 -0.83 1.18
N HIS A 19 -9.35 -1.59 0.30
CA HIS A 19 -8.79 -1.92 -1.02
C HIS A 19 -8.58 -0.67 -1.90
N GLY A 20 -9.43 0.34 -1.74
CA GLY A 20 -9.32 1.63 -2.40
C GLY A 20 -8.31 2.61 -1.78
N LEU A 21 -7.58 2.23 -0.72
CA LEU A 21 -6.61 3.12 -0.09
C LEU A 21 -5.52 3.54 -1.07
N PRO A 22 -5.07 4.81 -1.01
CA PRO A 22 -3.97 5.25 -1.83
C PRO A 22 -2.70 4.42 -1.57
N PRO A 23 -1.96 4.10 -2.63
CA PRO A 23 -0.72 3.30 -2.60
C PRO A 23 0.38 3.95 -1.75
N GLU A 24 0.33 5.28 -1.59
CA GLU A 24 1.40 6.05 -0.98
C GLU A 24 1.42 5.72 0.52
N GLY A 25 2.40 4.90 0.91
CA GLY A 25 2.50 4.40 2.27
C GLY A 25 1.43 3.36 2.62
N LEU A 26 0.94 2.59 1.64
CA LEU A 26 0.03 1.48 1.89
C LEU A 26 0.70 0.40 2.75
N ALA A 27 1.99 0.14 2.53
CA ALA A 27 2.76 -0.76 3.41
C ALA A 27 2.77 -0.29 4.87
N LEU A 28 2.85 1.03 5.10
CA LEU A 28 2.76 1.59 6.46
C LEU A 28 1.34 1.44 7.04
N LYS A 29 0.30 1.71 6.24
CA LYS A 29 -1.10 1.53 6.66
C LYS A 29 -1.38 0.07 7.04
N ARG A 30 -0.93 -0.88 6.23
CA ARG A 30 -1.03 -2.33 6.49
C ARG A 30 -0.30 -2.72 7.77
N HIS A 31 0.94 -2.26 7.93
CA HIS A 31 1.72 -2.48 9.17
C HIS A 31 0.98 -1.96 10.41
N ILE A 32 0.45 -0.73 10.35
CA ILE A 32 -0.33 -0.15 11.44
C ILE A 32 -1.57 -1.01 11.76
N LEU A 33 -2.28 -1.48 10.73
CA LEU A 33 -3.44 -2.36 10.92
C LEU A 33 -3.06 -3.71 11.56
N ASP A 34 -1.95 -4.32 11.13
CA ASP A 34 -1.43 -5.57 11.71
C ASP A 34 -1.03 -5.38 13.19
N GLN A 35 -0.38 -4.26 13.53
CA GLN A 35 -0.05 -3.91 14.92
C GLN A 35 -1.29 -3.69 15.79
N LEU A 36 -2.28 -2.96 15.27
CA LEU A 36 -3.53 -2.70 15.98
C LEU A 36 -4.37 -3.98 16.15
N LEU A 37 -4.32 -4.89 15.17
CA LEU A 37 -4.95 -6.20 15.23
C LEU A 37 -4.30 -7.10 16.29
N GLY A 38 -2.97 -7.14 16.34
CA GLY A 38 -2.22 -7.90 17.36
C GLY A 38 -2.39 -7.36 18.79
N GLY A 39 -2.77 -6.09 18.93
CA GLY A 39 -3.04 -5.41 20.20
C GLY A 39 -4.52 -5.17 20.47
N ALA A 40 -5.44 -6.02 19.99
CA ALA A 40 -6.88 -5.76 19.81
C ALA A 40 -7.65 -5.09 20.96
N SER A 41 -7.16 -5.11 22.20
CA SER A 41 -7.79 -4.44 23.36
C SER A 41 -7.10 -3.16 23.85
N ASP A 42 -5.91 -2.83 23.36
CA ASP A 42 -5.09 -1.74 23.89
C ASP A 42 -5.12 -0.47 23.02
N TRP A 43 -5.09 0.68 23.70
CA TRP A 43 -4.95 1.99 23.07
C TRP A 43 -3.47 2.30 22.85
N LEU A 44 -3.00 2.20 21.60
CA LEU A 44 -1.59 2.36 21.24
C LEU A 44 -1.28 3.79 20.75
N THR A 45 -0.11 4.31 21.09
CA THR A 45 0.39 5.59 20.54
C THR A 45 0.86 5.45 19.09
N ALA A 46 0.97 6.58 18.38
CA ALA A 46 1.50 6.61 17.01
C ALA A 46 2.90 5.95 16.89
N ALA A 47 3.75 6.11 17.91
CA ALA A 47 5.07 5.49 17.94
C ALA A 47 5.01 3.97 18.09
N GLN A 48 4.08 3.46 18.91
CA GLN A 48 3.90 2.02 19.12
C GLN A 48 3.37 1.33 17.86
N VAL A 49 2.34 1.88 17.22
CA VAL A 49 1.76 1.29 15.99
C VAL A 49 2.69 1.36 14.78
N ALA A 50 3.65 2.29 14.77
CA ALA A 50 4.67 2.37 13.72
C ALA A 50 5.94 1.57 14.05
N GLY A 51 6.06 1.07 15.29
CA GLY A 51 7.23 0.33 15.76
C GLY A 51 7.48 -0.92 14.90
N GLY A 52 8.74 -1.14 14.52
CA GLY A 52 9.14 -2.26 13.67
C GLY A 52 8.68 -2.18 12.19
N GLY A 53 7.94 -1.15 11.81
CA GLY A 53 7.42 -0.97 10.46
C GLY A 53 8.38 -0.25 9.50
N PRO A 54 7.90 0.08 8.28
CA PRO A 54 8.67 0.84 7.31
C PRO A 54 9.14 2.18 7.89
N LYS A 55 10.45 2.49 7.77
CA LYS A 55 11.01 3.77 8.22
C LYS A 55 10.35 4.94 7.48
N ARG A 56 9.62 5.77 8.22
CA ARG A 56 8.87 6.94 7.71
C ARG A 56 8.93 8.09 8.72
N THR A 57 8.57 9.29 8.28
CA THR A 57 8.49 10.47 9.15
C THR A 57 7.24 10.43 10.02
N ASP A 58 7.26 11.11 11.16
CA ASP A 58 6.09 11.27 12.04
C ASP A 58 4.87 11.80 11.28
N ALA A 59 5.08 12.76 10.38
CA ALA A 59 4.01 13.28 9.52
C ALA A 59 3.38 12.17 8.66
N SER A 60 4.18 11.26 8.10
CA SER A 60 3.68 10.15 7.29
C SER A 60 2.86 9.15 8.11
N ILE A 61 3.31 8.87 9.35
CA ILE A 61 2.58 8.02 10.30
C ILE A 61 1.23 8.66 10.65
N TRP A 62 1.22 9.96 10.93
CA TRP A 62 -0.01 10.72 11.19
C TRP A 62 -0.97 10.73 10.01
N TYR A 63 -0.48 10.91 8.78
CA TYR A 63 -1.32 10.85 7.59
C TYR A 63 -1.88 9.45 7.34
N ALA A 64 -1.10 8.39 7.59
CA ALA A 64 -1.57 7.01 7.50
C ALA A 64 -2.69 6.75 8.52
N LEU A 65 -2.49 7.12 9.78
CA LEU A 65 -3.51 6.98 10.84
C LEU A 65 -4.79 7.76 10.52
N LYS A 66 -4.67 9.01 10.05
CA LYS A 66 -5.84 9.80 9.61
C LYS A 66 -6.56 9.17 8.42
N ALA A 67 -5.84 8.55 7.49
CA ALA A 67 -6.47 7.86 6.36
C ALA A 67 -7.29 6.65 6.84
N LEU A 68 -6.74 5.86 7.76
CA LEU A 68 -7.41 4.71 8.37
C LEU A 68 -8.61 5.12 9.25
N GLU A 69 -8.48 6.23 9.99
CA GLU A 69 -9.57 6.84 10.76
C GLU A 69 -10.72 7.28 9.82
N ARG A 70 -10.41 7.90 8.68
CA ARG A 70 -11.43 8.29 7.67
C ARG A 70 -12.13 7.12 7.02
N VAL A 71 -11.44 6.00 6.84
CA VAL A 71 -12.06 4.74 6.37
C VAL A 71 -12.99 4.15 7.44
N GLY A 72 -12.81 4.52 8.71
CA GLY A 72 -13.62 4.04 9.83
C GLY A 72 -13.07 2.77 10.49
N VAL A 73 -11.86 2.35 10.13
CA VAL A 73 -11.23 1.12 10.65
C VAL A 73 -10.39 1.37 11.91
N VAL A 74 -10.03 2.63 12.17
CA VAL A 74 -9.25 3.03 13.35
C VAL A 74 -10.02 4.07 14.15
N ALA A 75 -10.14 3.85 15.45
CA ALA A 75 -10.65 4.82 16.39
C ALA A 75 -9.48 5.59 17.03
N LYS A 76 -9.68 6.88 17.28
CA LYS A 76 -8.72 7.77 17.94
C LYS A 76 -9.31 8.33 19.23
N ALA A 77 -8.53 8.32 20.29
CA ALA A 77 -8.82 9.02 21.55
C ALA A 77 -7.64 9.89 21.96
N TRP A 78 -7.93 10.93 22.72
CA TRP A 78 -6.91 11.72 23.39
C TRP A 78 -6.81 11.25 24.84
N SER A 79 -5.60 10.88 25.26
CA SER A 79 -5.29 10.61 26.64
C SER A 79 -4.66 11.86 27.24
N GLU A 80 -5.23 12.33 28.35
CA GLU A 80 -4.59 13.33 29.19
C GLU A 80 -3.58 12.62 30.08
N ASP A 81 -2.33 12.53 29.63
CA ASP A 81 -1.21 12.23 30.52
C ASP A 81 -0.74 13.55 31.16
N GLU A 82 -0.23 13.50 32.40
CA GLU A 82 0.13 14.66 33.24
C GLU A 82 1.07 15.70 32.59
N LYS A 83 1.69 15.38 31.44
CA LYS A 83 2.66 16.25 30.75
C LYS A 83 2.26 16.66 29.33
N SER A 84 1.25 16.03 28.71
CA SER A 84 0.76 16.40 27.38
C SER A 84 -0.41 15.51 26.94
N ALA A 85 -1.33 16.06 26.15
CA ALA A 85 -2.34 15.27 25.46
C ALA A 85 -1.68 14.37 24.39
N VAL A 86 -1.77 13.04 24.56
CA VAL A 86 -1.23 12.05 23.63
C VAL A 86 -2.37 11.37 22.90
N ALA A 87 -2.32 11.36 21.57
CA ALA A 87 -3.27 10.60 20.78
C ALA A 87 -2.97 9.10 20.85
N ARG A 88 -4.00 8.32 21.16
CA ARG A 88 -3.97 6.86 21.15
C ARG A 88 -4.98 6.32 20.13
N PHE A 89 -4.67 5.16 19.59
CA PHE A 89 -5.36 4.53 18.47
C PHE A 89 -5.66 3.07 18.80
N ARG A 90 -6.80 2.57 18.33
CA ARG A 90 -7.18 1.16 18.34
C ARG A 90 -8.00 0.83 17.10
N LEU A 91 -8.23 -0.45 16.81
CA LEU A 91 -9.23 -0.80 15.80
C LEU A 91 -10.62 -0.30 16.24
N ALA A 92 -11.40 0.15 15.26
CA ALA A 92 -12.80 0.47 15.53
C ALA A 92 -13.57 -0.78 15.96
N PRO A 93 -14.65 -0.65 16.76
CA PRO A 93 -15.49 -1.79 17.11
C PRO A 93 -15.98 -2.52 15.86
N ASP A 94 -16.06 -3.84 15.92
CA ASP A 94 -16.60 -4.71 14.86
C ASP A 94 -15.85 -4.66 13.51
N THR A 95 -14.65 -4.06 13.44
CA THR A 95 -13.84 -4.04 12.21
C THR A 95 -12.73 -5.09 12.17
N GLN A 96 -12.60 -5.93 13.20
CA GLN A 96 -11.51 -6.90 13.32
C GLN A 96 -11.48 -7.88 12.13
N ASP A 97 -12.59 -8.56 11.86
CA ASP A 97 -12.70 -9.54 10.76
C ASP A 97 -12.40 -8.92 9.38
N VAL A 98 -12.76 -7.65 9.20
CA VAL A 98 -12.51 -6.90 7.95
C VAL A 98 -11.01 -6.61 7.78
N VAL A 99 -10.33 -6.26 8.86
CA VAL A 99 -8.87 -6.06 8.86
C VAL A 99 -8.15 -7.37 8.63
N GLU A 100 -8.59 -8.46 9.26
CA GLU A 100 -8.05 -9.79 9.04
C GLU A 100 -8.17 -10.21 7.57
N ALA A 101 -9.34 -10.03 6.97
CA ALA A 101 -9.57 -10.32 5.55
C ALA A 101 -8.66 -9.48 4.63
N PHE A 102 -8.57 -8.17 4.88
CA PHE A 102 -7.73 -7.27 4.10
C PHE A 102 -6.23 -7.61 4.18
N LEU A 103 -5.75 -8.07 5.35
CA LEU A 103 -4.35 -8.48 5.55
C LEU A 103 -4.06 -9.90 5.04
N ALA A 104 -5.06 -10.79 5.04
CA ALA A 104 -4.91 -12.17 4.55
C ALA A 104 -4.60 -12.23 3.04
N ASP A 105 -5.11 -11.28 2.25
CA ASP A 105 -4.79 -11.12 0.82
C ASP A 105 -3.29 -10.96 0.53
N GLU A 106 -2.47 -10.52 1.51
CA GLU A 106 -1.01 -10.48 1.38
C GLU A 106 -0.31 -11.78 1.79
N ARG A 107 -0.95 -12.61 2.63
CA ARG A 107 -0.38 -13.85 3.19
C ARG A 107 -0.65 -15.07 2.30
N GLY A 108 -1.59 -14.97 1.37
CA GLY A 108 -1.87 -16.02 0.38
C GLY A 108 -0.89 -16.00 -0.80
N GLU A 109 -0.61 -17.17 -1.38
CA GLU A 109 0.10 -17.33 -2.67
C GLU A 109 -0.75 -16.91 -3.90
N GLY A 110 -1.69 -15.98 -3.69
CA GLY A 110 -2.65 -15.51 -4.69
C GLY A 110 -2.22 -14.21 -5.38
N PRO A 111 -2.84 -13.85 -6.52
CA PRO A 111 -2.62 -12.56 -7.15
C PRO A 111 -3.02 -11.42 -6.21
N ARG A 112 -2.07 -10.54 -5.88
CA ARG A 112 -2.33 -9.34 -5.08
C ARG A 112 -3.48 -8.52 -5.67
N SER A 113 -4.43 -8.15 -4.83
CA SER A 113 -5.49 -7.19 -5.15
C SER A 113 -4.87 -5.85 -5.58
N VAL A 114 -5.35 -5.31 -6.70
CA VAL A 114 -4.85 -4.06 -7.28
C VAL A 114 -5.47 -2.87 -6.58
N SER A 115 -4.64 -2.01 -5.98
CA SER A 115 -5.10 -0.72 -5.47
C SER A 115 -5.10 0.32 -6.60
N PRO A 116 -6.12 1.18 -6.71
CA PRO A 116 -6.16 2.21 -7.74
C PRO A 116 -5.00 3.21 -7.56
N LEU A 117 -4.34 3.57 -8.67
CA LEU A 117 -3.33 4.63 -8.72
C LEU A 117 -3.87 5.84 -9.50
N PRO A 118 -3.52 7.07 -9.14
CA PRO A 118 -3.76 8.21 -10.01
C PRO A 118 -2.89 8.08 -11.28
N GLY A 119 -3.38 8.54 -12.43
CA GLY A 119 -2.68 8.52 -13.73
C GLY A 119 -1.50 9.49 -13.80
N LEU A 120 -0.53 9.38 -12.89
CA LEU A 120 0.61 10.29 -12.81
C LEU A 120 1.69 9.88 -13.83
N PRO A 121 2.33 10.85 -14.52
CA PRO A 121 3.40 10.57 -15.49
C PRO A 121 4.58 9.77 -14.91
N ARG A 122 4.81 9.85 -13.59
CA ARG A 122 5.90 9.10 -12.92
C ARG A 122 5.63 7.60 -12.91
N TYR A 123 4.38 7.18 -12.71
CA TYR A 123 4.00 5.77 -12.74
C TYR A 123 3.99 5.25 -14.17
N GLN A 124 3.39 6.01 -15.08
CA GLN A 124 3.28 5.66 -16.49
C GLN A 124 4.64 5.40 -17.13
N ARG A 125 5.68 6.18 -16.82
CA ARG A 125 7.02 5.94 -17.36
C ARG A 125 7.63 4.62 -16.90
N VAL A 126 7.52 4.29 -15.61
CA VAL A 126 8.03 3.03 -15.08
C VAL A 126 7.20 1.86 -15.61
N LEU A 127 5.86 1.98 -15.57
CA LEU A 127 4.95 0.99 -16.10
C LEU A 127 5.17 0.75 -17.59
N LYS A 128 5.42 1.78 -18.40
CA LYS A 128 5.68 1.63 -19.84
C LYS A 128 6.87 0.72 -20.10
N VAL A 129 7.97 0.92 -19.36
CA VAL A 129 9.17 0.06 -19.49
C VAL A 129 8.86 -1.39 -19.15
N LEU A 130 8.10 -1.63 -18.08
CA LEU A 130 7.71 -2.98 -17.64
C LEU A 130 6.67 -3.61 -18.57
N TYR A 131 5.76 -2.81 -19.12
CA TYR A 131 4.67 -3.23 -20.01
C TYR A 131 5.17 -3.55 -21.42
N ASP A 132 6.15 -2.79 -21.93
CA ASP A 132 6.80 -3.06 -23.21
C ASP A 132 7.68 -4.35 -23.15
N ALA A 133 7.96 -4.88 -21.96
CA ALA A 133 8.76 -6.10 -21.73
C ALA A 133 8.25 -6.93 -20.52
N PRO A 134 7.03 -7.50 -20.59
CA PRO A 134 6.33 -8.07 -19.44
C PRO A 134 7.04 -9.28 -18.79
N GLU A 135 7.76 -10.06 -19.59
CA GLU A 135 8.52 -11.24 -19.13
C GLU A 135 9.92 -10.88 -18.59
N THR A 136 10.32 -9.61 -18.66
CA THR A 136 11.66 -9.17 -18.25
C THR A 136 11.62 -8.55 -16.86
N SER A 137 12.56 -8.97 -16.01
CA SER A 137 12.77 -8.34 -14.70
C SER A 137 13.91 -7.32 -14.76
N PHE A 138 13.71 -6.19 -14.07
CA PHE A 138 14.66 -5.07 -14.06
C PHE A 138 15.09 -4.73 -12.64
N THR A 139 16.38 -4.42 -12.47
CA THR A 139 16.85 -3.76 -11.25
C THR A 139 16.48 -2.28 -11.28
N VAL A 140 16.47 -1.62 -10.12
CA VAL A 140 16.23 -0.17 -10.04
C VAL A 140 17.18 0.61 -10.95
N MET A 141 18.46 0.24 -10.97
CA MET A 141 19.47 0.89 -11.80
C MET A 141 19.11 0.83 -13.29
N LYS A 142 18.73 -0.35 -13.80
CA LYS A 142 18.30 -0.52 -15.19
C LYS A 142 17.02 0.28 -15.50
N LEU A 143 16.11 0.41 -14.53
CA LEU A 143 14.91 1.25 -14.69
C LEU A 143 15.26 2.74 -14.76
N CYS A 144 16.22 3.20 -13.96
CA CYS A 144 16.71 4.59 -14.02
C CYS A 144 17.26 4.92 -15.40
N ASP A 145 18.06 4.03 -15.98
CA ASP A 145 18.65 4.19 -17.32
C ASP A 145 17.56 4.28 -18.40
N LYS A 146 16.55 3.39 -18.33
CA LYS A 146 15.45 3.36 -19.31
C LYS A 146 14.49 4.55 -19.17
N VAL A 147 14.18 4.97 -17.94
CA VAL A 147 13.25 6.07 -17.67
C VAL A 147 13.94 7.45 -17.80
N ARG A 148 15.28 7.49 -17.83
CA ARG A 148 16.11 8.71 -17.88
C ARG A 148 15.77 9.68 -16.74
N ARG A 149 15.63 9.16 -15.52
CA ARG A 149 15.32 9.94 -14.30
C ARG A 149 16.20 9.52 -13.14
N GLY A 150 16.31 10.41 -12.16
CA GLY A 150 17.07 10.16 -10.94
C GLY A 150 16.52 9.00 -10.11
N ASP A 151 17.44 8.31 -9.44
CA ASP A 151 17.18 7.08 -8.67
C ASP A 151 16.06 7.23 -7.63
N VAL A 152 16.01 8.34 -6.89
CA VAL A 152 14.97 8.60 -5.88
C VAL A 152 13.56 8.60 -6.48
N ALA A 153 13.37 9.20 -7.65
CA ALA A 153 12.06 9.30 -8.30
C ALA A 153 11.58 7.93 -8.82
N VAL A 154 12.51 7.13 -9.35
CA VAL A 154 12.24 5.78 -9.84
C VAL A 154 11.92 4.86 -8.68
N ARG A 155 12.74 4.86 -7.61
CA ARG A 155 12.49 4.05 -6.40
C ARG A 155 11.15 4.34 -5.78
N ARG A 156 10.78 5.62 -5.62
CA ARG A 156 9.48 5.99 -5.05
C ARG A 156 8.33 5.46 -5.91
N SER A 157 8.40 5.69 -7.22
CA SER A 157 7.36 5.24 -8.14
C SER A 157 7.22 3.71 -8.16
N LEU A 158 8.35 3.01 -8.17
CA LEU A 158 8.41 1.55 -8.19
C LEU A 158 7.89 0.94 -6.89
N GLN A 159 8.22 1.54 -5.74
CA GLN A 159 7.69 1.13 -4.44
C GLN A 159 6.17 1.29 -4.39
N GLU A 160 5.63 2.42 -4.84
CA GLU A 160 4.18 2.67 -4.85
C GLU A 160 3.45 1.74 -5.84
N LEU A 161 4.04 1.45 -7.00
CA LEU A 161 3.53 0.47 -7.97
C LEU A 161 3.53 -0.96 -7.42
N TYR A 162 4.57 -1.34 -6.68
CA TYR A 162 4.66 -2.64 -5.99
C TYR A 162 3.63 -2.76 -4.87
N GLU A 163 3.48 -1.72 -4.04
CA GLU A 163 2.49 -1.66 -2.96
C GLU A 163 1.06 -1.79 -3.51
N ALA A 164 0.81 -1.17 -4.66
CA ALA A 164 -0.48 -1.21 -5.35
C ALA A 164 -0.75 -2.47 -6.19
N GLY A 165 0.19 -3.42 -6.22
CA GLY A 165 0.01 -4.71 -6.89
C GLY A 165 0.33 -4.74 -8.40
N TYR A 166 0.75 -3.63 -9.01
CA TYR A 166 1.10 -3.59 -10.44
C TYR A 166 2.43 -4.27 -10.77
N VAL A 167 3.32 -4.37 -9.77
CA VAL A 167 4.69 -4.85 -9.95
C VAL A 167 4.96 -5.92 -8.91
N THR A 168 5.56 -7.03 -9.32
CA THR A 168 6.13 -8.01 -8.39
C THR A 168 7.63 -7.74 -8.22
N ARG A 169 8.19 -8.15 -7.09
CA ARG A 169 9.63 -8.09 -6.85
C ARG A 169 10.13 -9.43 -6.36
N GLU A 170 11.29 -9.83 -6.85
CA GLU A 170 11.99 -11.03 -6.45
C GLU A 170 13.40 -10.63 -6.02
N LEU A 171 13.90 -11.25 -4.95
CA LEU A 171 15.30 -11.14 -4.58
C LEU A 171 16.00 -12.38 -5.17
N PRO A 172 16.95 -12.23 -6.11
CA PRO A 172 17.73 -13.35 -6.61
C PRO A 172 18.45 -14.08 -5.48
N ASP A 173 18.79 -15.34 -5.73
CA ASP A 173 19.44 -16.23 -4.76
C ASP A 173 20.59 -15.50 -4.02
N PRO A 174 20.59 -15.46 -2.67
CA PRO A 174 21.65 -14.84 -1.89
C PRO A 174 23.05 -15.43 -2.14
N ASN A 175 23.14 -16.59 -2.80
CA ASN A 175 24.41 -17.22 -3.19
C ASN A 175 25.05 -16.60 -4.44
N THR A 176 24.39 -15.64 -5.10
CA THR A 176 24.97 -14.91 -6.23
C THR A 176 26.07 -13.96 -5.72
N PRO A 177 27.29 -13.96 -6.30
CA PRO A 177 28.43 -13.18 -5.77
C PRO A 177 28.27 -11.66 -5.86
N GLU A 178 27.28 -11.16 -6.60
CA GLU A 178 26.94 -9.73 -6.63
C GLU A 178 26.10 -9.34 -5.41
N ARG A 179 26.16 -8.06 -5.01
CA ARG A 179 25.27 -7.56 -3.94
C ARG A 179 23.82 -7.88 -4.33
N PRO A 180 23.02 -8.50 -3.45
CA PRO A 180 21.65 -8.87 -3.79
C PRO A 180 20.84 -7.61 -4.13
N GLN A 181 20.27 -7.59 -5.33
CA GLN A 181 19.42 -6.50 -5.82
C GLN A 181 18.01 -7.03 -6.05
N PHE A 182 17.00 -6.25 -5.67
CA PHE A 182 15.63 -6.60 -6.06
C PHE A 182 15.45 -6.44 -7.57
N HIS A 183 14.83 -7.46 -8.17
CA HIS A 183 14.37 -7.47 -9.55
C HIS A 183 12.87 -7.24 -9.58
N TYR A 184 12.41 -6.36 -10.45
CA TYR A 184 11.02 -5.94 -10.57
C TYR A 184 10.48 -6.28 -11.95
N ARG A 185 9.28 -6.87 -12.01
CA ARG A 185 8.57 -7.16 -13.27
C ARG A 185 7.12 -6.73 -13.17
N LEU A 186 6.47 -6.55 -14.31
CA LEU A 186 5.02 -6.35 -14.33
C LEU A 186 4.34 -7.56 -13.69
N ASN A 187 3.35 -7.33 -12.83
CA ASN A 187 2.52 -8.42 -12.32
C ASN A 187 1.61 -8.89 -13.47
N PRO A 188 1.73 -10.15 -13.95
CA PRO A 188 0.97 -10.62 -15.11
C PRO A 188 -0.55 -10.56 -14.88
N ASN A 189 -0.98 -10.71 -13.63
CA ASN A 189 -2.40 -10.69 -13.26
C ASN A 189 -3.03 -9.28 -13.30
N THR A 190 -2.22 -8.25 -13.52
CA THR A 190 -2.67 -6.85 -13.44
C THR A 190 -2.38 -6.08 -14.74
N ALA A 191 -2.06 -6.78 -15.82
CA ALA A 191 -1.74 -6.19 -17.12
C ALA A 191 -2.86 -5.30 -17.68
N GLU A 192 -4.13 -5.69 -17.50
CA GLU A 192 -5.29 -4.88 -17.92
C GLU A 192 -5.40 -3.58 -17.10
N HIS A 193 -5.19 -3.64 -15.79
CA HIS A 193 -5.20 -2.44 -14.95
C HIS A 193 -4.00 -1.53 -15.26
N ALA A 194 -2.84 -2.12 -15.55
CA ALA A 194 -1.65 -1.39 -15.96
C ALA A 194 -1.85 -0.67 -17.30
N SER A 195 -2.54 -1.30 -18.26
CA SER A 195 -2.83 -0.68 -19.55
C SER A 195 -3.77 0.52 -19.40
N LEU A 196 -4.79 0.45 -18.54
CA LEU A 196 -5.67 1.58 -18.24
C LEU A 196 -4.90 2.78 -17.66
N LEU A 197 -3.94 2.54 -16.76
CA LEU A 197 -3.06 3.60 -16.23
C LEU A 197 -2.18 4.24 -17.30
N LEU A 198 -1.72 3.45 -18.28
CA LEU A 198 -0.92 3.92 -19.41
C LEU A 198 -1.76 4.70 -20.44
N LEU A 199 -3.01 4.32 -20.66
CA LEU A 199 -3.94 5.04 -21.54
C LEU A 199 -4.26 6.46 -21.04
N GLY A 200 -4.11 6.72 -19.74
CA GLY A 200 -4.12 8.08 -19.19
C GLY A 200 -2.99 9.00 -19.69
N MET A 201 -2.12 8.56 -20.62
CA MET A 201 -1.15 9.39 -21.34
C MET A 201 -1.77 10.17 -22.52
N THR A 202 -2.98 9.82 -22.96
CA THR A 202 -3.58 10.37 -24.19
C THR A 202 -4.64 11.45 -23.98
N SER A 203 -4.66 12.11 -22.81
CA SER A 203 -5.55 13.24 -22.52
C SER A 203 -4.79 14.45 -22.02
#